data_AF-A0A0K1E4M8-F1
#
_entry.id   AF-A0A0K1E4M8-F1
#
_cell.length_a   1.000
_cell.length_b   1.000
_cell.length_c   1.000
_cell.angle_alpha   90.00
_cell.angle_beta   90.00
_cell.angle_gamma   90.00
#
_symmetry.space_group_name_H-M   'P 1'
#
loop_
_entity.id
_entity.type
_entity.pdbx_description
1 polymer ?
#
loop_
_entity_poly.entity_id
_entity_poly.type
_entity_poly.pdbx_seq_one_letter_code
_entity_poly.pdbx_strand_id
1 'polypeptide(L)' 'MDSEYLTYLAKCPSCGREMDVLSQFLRVDQLTGRKTLERTLLCKTCNIKIRQYVQLT' A
#
# COMPACT_ATOMS: atom_id res chain seq x y z
N MET A 1 -13.08 6.85 6.19
CA MET A 1 -12.16 7.91 5.73
C MET A 1 -10.84 7.35 5.21
N ASP A 2 -10.54 6.06 5.39
CA ASP A 2 -9.25 5.45 5.00
C ASP A 2 -9.05 5.21 3.50
N SER A 3 -10.13 5.13 2.71
CA SER A 3 -10.05 4.70 1.30
C SER A 3 -9.30 5.71 0.43
N GLU A 4 -9.51 7.02 0.58
CA GLU A 4 -8.88 8.04 -0.28
C GLU A 4 -7.37 8.20 -0.01
N TYR A 5 -6.95 8.06 1.25
CA TYR A 5 -5.53 8.10 1.62
C TYR A 5 -4.76 6.91 1.04
N LEU A 6 -5.41 5.73 1.02
CA LEU A 6 -4.85 4.52 0.45
C LEU A 6 -4.68 4.62 -1.07
N THR A 7 -5.55 5.38 -1.77
CA THR A 7 -5.45 5.67 -3.21
C THR A 7 -4.30 6.64 -3.51
N TYR A 8 -4.10 7.67 -2.68
CA TYR A 8 -2.99 8.61 -2.85
C TYR A 8 -1.61 7.94 -2.77
N LEU A 9 -1.50 6.91 -1.93
CA LEU A 9 -0.29 6.13 -1.71
C LEU A 9 0.08 5.16 -2.84
N ALA A 10 -0.80 4.99 -3.84
CA ALA A 10 -0.59 4.10 -4.97
C ALA A 10 0.04 4.83 -6.17
N LYS A 11 0.96 5.77 -5.94
CA LYS A 11 1.70 6.47 -7.01
C LYS A 11 3.14 5.99 -7.09
N CYS A 12 3.64 5.81 -8.30
CA CYS A 12 5.01 5.40 -8.56
C CYS A 12 5.95 6.55 -8.23
N PRO A 13 6.97 6.34 -7.38
CA PRO A 13 7.93 7.38 -7.03
C PRO A 13 8.81 7.82 -8.21
N SER A 14 8.92 6.99 -9.26
CA SER A 14 9.77 7.29 -10.42
C SER A 14 9.05 8.01 -11.56
N CYS A 15 7.78 7.69 -11.84
CA CYS A 15 7.04 8.28 -12.96
C CYS A 15 5.76 9.04 -12.55
N GLY A 16 5.40 9.05 -11.27
CA GLY A 16 4.20 9.70 -10.75
C GLY A 16 2.87 9.05 -11.15
N ARG A 17 2.89 8.02 -12.01
CA ARG A 17 1.69 7.29 -12.44
C ARG A 17 1.14 6.41 -11.33
N GLU A 18 -0.12 6.06 -11.44
CA GLU A 18 -0.76 5.10 -10.54
C GLU A 18 -0.12 3.71 -10.68
N MET A 19 0.00 3.03 -9.54
CA MET A 19 0.53 1.68 -9.42
C MET A 19 -0.62 0.70 -9.20
N ASP A 20 -0.50 -0.47 -9.79
CA ASP A 20 -1.45 -1.56 -9.57
C ASP A 20 -1.19 -2.23 -8.20
N VAL A 21 -2.24 -2.41 -7.42
CA VAL A 21 -2.19 -3.18 -6.17
C VAL A 21 -2.28 -4.67 -6.50
N LEU A 22 -1.17 -5.39 -6.38
CA LEU A 22 -1.12 -6.84 -6.64
C LEU A 22 -1.63 -7.68 -5.46
N SER A 23 -1.36 -7.22 -4.24
CA SER A 23 -1.82 -7.90 -3.03
C SER A 23 -1.98 -6.93 -1.89
N GLN A 24 -2.93 -7.22 -1.00
CA GLN A 24 -3.26 -6.43 0.17
C GLN A 24 -3.64 -7.35 1.32
N PHE A 25 -2.95 -7.20 2.44
CA PHE A 25 -3.15 -7.99 3.65
C PHE A 25 -3.31 -7.06 4.84
N LEU A 26 -4.40 -7.23 5.58
CA LEU A 26 -4.57 -6.58 6.87
C LEU A 26 -4.00 -7.50 7.95
N ARG A 27 -2.93 -7.08 8.60
CA ARG A 27 -2.39 -7.73 9.79
C ARG A 27 -2.93 -7.01 11.01
N VAL A 28 -3.55 -7.76 11.91
CA VAL A 28 -3.99 -7.24 13.20
C VAL A 28 -3.15 -7.91 14.27
N ASP A 29 -2.37 -7.11 14.99
CA ASP A 29 -1.65 -7.57 16.17
C ASP A 29 -2.66 -7.78 17.31
N GLN A 30 -2.78 -9.03 17.77
CA GLN A 30 -3.76 -9.41 18.79
C GLN A 30 -3.42 -8.87 20.18
N LEU A 31 -2.14 -8.58 20.46
CA LEU A 31 -1.69 -8.10 21.76
C LEU A 31 -1.87 -6.59 21.88
N THR A 32 -1.57 -5.86 20.81
CA THR A 32 -1.60 -4.38 20.81
C THR A 32 -2.84 -3.80 20.15
N GLY A 33 -3.64 -4.62 19.47
CA GLY A 33 -4.76 -4.19 18.64
C GLY A 33 -4.34 -3.42 17.39
N ARG A 34 -3.03 -3.29 17.12
CA ARG A 34 -2.50 -2.48 16.01
C ARG A 34 -2.84 -3.14 14.69
N LYS A 35 -3.38 -2.33 13.78
CA LYS A 35 -3.74 -2.75 12.42
C LYS A 35 -2.66 -2.25 11.47
N THR A 36 -2.01 -3.17 10.77
CA THR A 36 -1.01 -2.86 9.75
C THR A 36 -1.46 -3.43 8.42
N LEU A 37 -1.57 -2.56 7.42
CA LEU A 37 -1.90 -2.93 6.06
C LEU A 37 -0.62 -3.15 5.25
N GLU A 38 -0.35 -4.38 4.88
CA GLU A 38 0.74 -4.76 3.97
C GLU A 38 0.21 -4.81 2.53
N ARG A 39 0.82 -4.05 1.62
CA ARG A 39 0.43 -3.96 0.22
C ARG A 39 1.61 -4.19 -0.70
N THR A 40 1.37 -4.84 -1.82
CA THR A 40 2.35 -4.93 -2.92
C THR A 40 1.84 -4.13 -4.10
N LEU A 41 2.61 -3.12 -4.50
CA LEU A 41 2.33 -2.23 -5.61
C LEU A 41 3.27 -2.55 -6.78
N LEU A 42 2.75 -2.54 -8.01
CA LEU A 42 3.53 -2.69 -9.23
C LEU A 42 3.26 -1.52 -10.18
N CYS A 43 4.31 -0.83 -10.60
CA CYS A 43 4.21 0.11 -11.70
C CYS A 43 4.48 -0.63 -13.02
N LYS A 44 3.45 -0.78 -13.87
CA LYS A 44 3.61 -1.40 -15.20
C LYS A 44 4.51 -0.59 -16.15
N THR A 45 4.63 0.72 -15.95
CA THR A 45 5.45 1.59 -16.81
C THR A 45 6.93 1.52 -16.47
N CYS A 46 7.30 1.62 -15.19
CA CYS A 46 8.70 1.55 -14.75
C CYS A 46 9.17 0.13 -14.42
N ASN A 47 8.25 -0.83 -14.39
CA ASN A 47 8.47 -2.20 -13.91
C ASN A 47 9.03 -2.27 -12.48
N ILE A 48 8.60 -1.34 -11.61
CA ILE A 48 9.04 -1.24 -10.21
C ILE A 48 7.99 -1.89 -9.32
N LYS A 49 8.44 -2.76 -8.41
CA LYS A 49 7.61 -3.40 -7.40
C LYS A 49 7.96 -2.86 -6.01
N ILE A 50 6.95 -2.36 -5.29
CA ILE A 50 7.12 -1.77 -3.96
C ILE A 50 6.27 -2.57 -2.98
N ARG A 51 6.84 -2.88 -1.82
CA ARG A 51 6.09 -3.41 -0.68
C ARG A 51 5.89 -2.29 0.33
N GLN A 52 4.64 -2.02 0.68
CA GLN A 52 4.24 -0.91 1.53
C GLN A 52 3.58 -1.43 2.80
N TYR A 53 3.94 -0.84 3.93
CA TYR A 53 3.36 -1.12 5.24
C TYR A 53 2.71 0.15 5.76
N VAL A 54 1.39 0.15 5.93
CA VAL A 54 0.63 1.29 6.44
C VAL A 54 0.07 0.92 7.79
N GLN A 55 0.46 1.64 8.84
CA GLN A 55 -0.17 1.48 10.13
C GLN A 55 -1.48 2.26 10.14
N LEU A 56 -2.59 1.55 10.36
CA LEU A 56 -3.92 2.12 10.51
C LEU A 56 -4.12 2.42 12.00
N THR A 57 -4.03 3.70 12.36
CA THR A 57 -4.31 4.23 13.70
C THR A 57 -5.77 4.58 13.85
#